data_AF-A0A2A9E8U9-F1
#
_entry.id   AF-A0A2A9E8U9-F1
#
_cell.length_a   1.000
_cell.length_b   1.000
_cell.length_c   1.000
_cell.angle_alpha   90.00
_cell.angle_beta   90.00
_cell.angle_gamma   90.00
#
_symmetry.space_group_name_H-M   'P 1'
#
loop_
_entity.id
_entity.type
_entity.pdbx_description
1 polymer ?
#
loop_
_entity_poly.entity_id
_entity_poly.type
_entity_poly.pdbx_seq_one_letter_code
_entity_poly.pdbx_strand_id
1 'polypeptide(L)'
;MTTTLVLAKVSQLAAGQWGLLTTAQAEREGVTRLHLTRLAGADILERVDRGVYATTSSPIEHRTLRAAWLALDPSHTAEERLADPIASGVVSHTSAAGLHRLGDLLDDRPEITLPHRKQTRRGIRLHRLTLTDSDVTFVDGLPTTTVERTVADLLCDGHDPEHIAQIIGQGVRRGVINVTDLAVHLEPSARRYGQADGPALVEHLLDLVGLSPTALVRDLANSGAGRELVAAGHYAGAASAITAISDALSTLMPGMLGQDKTSTNSLAGVLEGFKTIQAQMAMSVALPQFASMNTAGFRVATAAWEPSVTVAQHAASDVGTRSTAQAVAAVMHSDEPEGDE
;
A
#
# COMPACT_ATOMS: atom_id res chain seq x y z
N MET A 1 -23.22 43.13 13.96
CA MET A 1 -22.35 42.62 12.89
C MET A 1 -23.09 42.82 11.56
N THR A 2 -22.47 43.40 10.54
CA THR A 2 -23.12 43.61 9.23
C THR A 2 -23.21 42.28 8.46
N THR A 3 -24.21 42.14 7.59
CA THR A 3 -24.40 40.92 6.78
C THR A 3 -23.16 40.57 5.95
N THR A 4 -22.49 41.57 5.38
CA THR A 4 -21.26 41.38 4.60
C THR A 4 -20.13 40.80 5.44
N LEU A 5 -19.95 41.26 6.69
CA LEU A 5 -18.94 40.74 7.59
C LEU A 5 -19.26 39.29 8.00
N VAL A 6 -20.53 38.99 8.26
CA VAL A 6 -20.99 37.61 8.56
C VAL A 6 -20.63 36.67 7.42
N LEU A 7 -20.96 37.07 6.18
CA LEU A 7 -20.68 36.27 5.00
C LEU A 7 -19.18 36.05 4.82
N ALA A 8 -18.37 37.11 4.94
CA ALA A 8 -16.91 37.02 4.84
C ALA A 8 -16.33 36.00 5.84
N LYS A 9 -16.77 36.05 7.11
CA LYS A 9 -16.33 35.11 8.15
C LYS A 9 -16.73 33.67 7.86
N VAL A 10 -17.98 33.45 7.45
CA VAL A 10 -18.49 32.12 7.10
C VAL A 10 -17.74 31.56 5.89
N SER A 11 -17.53 32.35 4.85
CA SER A 11 -16.79 31.95 3.65
C SER A 11 -15.33 31.61 3.98
N GLN A 12 -14.68 32.38 4.86
CA GLN A 12 -13.31 32.11 5.30
C GLN A 12 -13.22 30.78 6.08
N LEU A 13 -14.12 30.54 7.03
CA LEU A 13 -14.18 29.27 7.77
C LEU A 13 -14.43 28.07 6.84
N ALA A 14 -15.31 28.24 5.87
CA ALA A 14 -15.68 27.22 4.90
C ALA A 14 -14.53 26.89 3.93
N ALA A 15 -13.78 27.90 3.48
CA ALA A 15 -12.70 27.74 2.51
C ALA A 15 -11.61 26.78 2.99
N GLY A 16 -11.30 26.77 4.30
CA GLY A 16 -10.31 25.85 4.88
C GLY A 16 -10.81 24.41 5.10
N GLN A 17 -12.07 24.10 4.77
CA GLN A 17 -12.74 22.87 5.18
C GLN A 17 -13.73 22.36 4.11
N TRP A 18 -13.30 22.30 2.85
CA TRP A 18 -14.11 21.81 1.71
C TRP A 18 -15.44 22.55 1.51
N GLY A 19 -15.50 23.83 1.87
CA GLY A 19 -16.74 24.61 1.84
C GLY A 19 -17.70 24.30 3.00
N LEU A 20 -17.25 23.59 4.03
CA LEU A 20 -18.05 23.25 5.21
C LEU A 20 -17.66 24.09 6.42
N LEU A 21 -18.63 24.39 7.28
CA LEU A 21 -18.37 24.99 8.58
C LEU A 21 -19.31 24.42 9.64
N THR A 22 -18.88 24.49 10.90
CA THR A 22 -19.75 24.13 12.02
C THR A 22 -20.33 25.37 12.69
N THR A 23 -21.43 25.15 13.40
CA THR A 23 -22.04 26.18 14.25
C THR A 23 -21.08 26.64 15.35
N ALA A 24 -20.31 25.74 15.94
CA ALA A 24 -19.40 26.07 17.04
C ALA A 24 -18.20 26.90 16.56
N GLN A 25 -17.66 26.60 15.37
CA GLN A 25 -16.63 27.43 14.72
C GLN A 25 -17.18 28.83 14.39
N ALA A 26 -18.39 28.91 13.84
CA ALA A 26 -19.03 30.19 13.55
C ALA A 26 -19.24 31.03 14.83
N GLU A 27 -19.68 30.40 15.92
CA GLU A 27 -19.89 31.07 17.21
C GLU A 27 -18.58 31.61 17.80
N ARG A 28 -17.45 30.90 17.68
CA ARG A 28 -16.10 31.40 18.05
C ARG A 28 -15.75 32.70 17.31
N GLU A 29 -16.23 32.84 16.08
CA GLU A 29 -16.01 34.01 15.22
C GLU A 29 -17.04 35.15 15.41
N GLY A 30 -17.98 35.00 16.35
CA GLY A 30 -19.06 35.97 16.60
C GLY A 30 -20.26 35.82 15.65
N VAL A 31 -20.29 34.78 14.83
CA VAL A 31 -21.42 34.46 13.94
C VAL A 31 -22.43 33.59 14.70
N THR A 32 -23.57 34.19 15.03
CA THR A 32 -24.62 33.52 15.80
C THR A 32 -25.39 32.47 14.98
N ARG A 33 -26.06 31.54 15.66
CA ARG A 33 -27.01 30.59 15.03
C ARG A 33 -28.11 31.27 14.21
N LEU A 34 -28.56 32.45 14.64
CA LEU A 34 -29.56 33.23 13.90
C LEU A 34 -29.00 33.70 12.55
N HIS A 35 -27.73 34.13 12.51
CA HIS A 35 -27.06 34.46 11.25
C HIS A 35 -27.00 33.26 10.31
N LEU A 36 -26.56 32.09 10.80
CA LEU A 36 -26.50 30.86 9.99
C LEU A 36 -27.89 30.45 9.46
N THR A 37 -28.92 30.54 10.31
CA THR A 37 -30.31 30.22 9.92
C THR A 37 -30.82 31.16 8.84
N ARG A 38 -30.50 32.46 8.92
CA ARG A 38 -30.86 33.44 7.89
C ARG A 38 -30.13 33.20 6.57
N LEU A 39 -28.84 32.88 6.62
CA LEU A 39 -28.07 32.54 5.43
C LEU A 39 -28.60 31.25 4.77
N ALA A 40 -29.00 30.27 5.57
CA ALA A 40 -29.61 29.04 5.08
C ALA A 40 -31.00 29.28 4.47
N GLY A 41 -31.83 30.10 5.10
CA GLY A 41 -33.13 30.49 4.54
C GLY A 41 -33.04 31.37 3.29
N ALA A 42 -31.85 31.86 2.95
CA ALA A 42 -31.56 32.61 1.73
C ALA A 42 -30.77 31.78 0.70
N ASP A 43 -30.66 30.46 0.89
CA ASP A 43 -29.92 29.52 0.04
C ASP A 43 -28.43 29.85 -0.18
N ILE A 44 -27.84 30.65 0.71
CA ILE A 44 -26.39 30.94 0.72
C ILE A 44 -25.63 29.80 1.39
N LEU A 45 -26.26 29.17 2.39
CA LEU A 45 -25.76 27.99 3.08
C LEU A 45 -26.78 26.85 2.98
N GLU A 46 -26.28 25.63 2.89
CA GLU A 46 -27.08 24.42 2.97
C GLU A 46 -26.79 23.71 4.30
N ARG A 47 -27.82 23.21 4.99
CA ARG A 47 -27.61 22.45 6.22
C ARG A 47 -27.41 20.96 5.90
N VAL A 48 -26.18 20.48 6.00
CA VAL A 48 -25.81 19.09 5.64
C VAL A 48 -26.07 18.12 6.80
N ASP A 49 -25.78 18.53 8.03
CA ASP A 49 -26.00 17.72 9.23
C ASP A 49 -26.31 18.62 10.44
N ARG A 50 -26.50 18.04 11.62
CA ARG A 50 -26.73 18.74 12.87
C ARG A 50 -25.56 19.65 13.21
N GLY A 51 -25.75 20.93 12.90
CA GLY A 51 -24.81 21.98 13.23
C GLY A 51 -23.66 22.11 12.22
N VAL A 52 -23.74 21.44 11.08
CA VAL A 52 -22.79 21.55 9.97
C VAL A 52 -23.50 22.15 8.76
N TYR A 53 -22.89 23.16 8.17
CA TYR A 53 -23.40 23.87 6.99
C TYR A 53 -22.38 23.79 5.86
N ALA A 54 -22.87 23.74 4.62
CA ALA A 54 -22.08 23.84 3.41
C ALA A 54 -22.35 25.17 2.71
N THR A 55 -21.33 25.74 2.09
CA THR A 55 -21.53 26.78 1.07
C THR A 55 -22.06 26.15 -0.21
N THR A 56 -22.72 26.94 -1.05
CA THR A 56 -23.21 26.49 -2.37
C THR A 56 -22.10 25.96 -3.29
N SER A 57 -20.85 26.38 -3.05
CA SER A 57 -19.66 25.93 -3.78
C SER A 57 -19.00 24.68 -3.20
N SER A 58 -19.52 24.10 -2.11
CA SER A 58 -18.93 22.92 -1.48
C SER A 58 -19.02 21.70 -2.40
N PRO A 59 -17.95 20.90 -2.57
CA PRO A 59 -18.03 19.64 -3.31
C PRO A 59 -19.11 18.71 -2.74
N ILE A 60 -19.82 18.00 -3.62
CA ILE A 60 -20.85 17.03 -3.22
C ILE A 60 -20.19 15.69 -2.85
N GLU A 61 -19.10 15.33 -3.53
CA GLU A 61 -18.34 14.12 -3.26
C GLU A 61 -17.85 14.08 -1.80
N HIS A 62 -18.11 12.95 -1.15
CA HIS A 62 -17.76 12.69 0.26
C HIS A 62 -18.26 13.77 1.25
N ARG A 63 -19.22 14.63 0.86
CA ARG A 63 -19.70 15.73 1.70
C ARG A 63 -20.27 15.24 3.02
N THR A 64 -21.05 14.15 2.99
CA THR A 64 -21.61 13.50 4.18
C THR A 64 -20.50 13.01 5.12
N LEU A 65 -19.45 12.40 4.57
CA LEU A 65 -18.29 11.91 5.34
C LEU A 65 -17.50 13.06 5.97
N ARG A 66 -17.19 14.12 5.20
CA ARG A 66 -16.51 15.32 5.70
C ARG A 66 -17.33 16.02 6.78
N ALA A 67 -18.65 16.14 6.59
CA ALA A 67 -19.55 16.71 7.59
C ALA A 67 -19.58 15.86 8.87
N ALA A 68 -19.64 14.53 8.76
CA ALA A 68 -19.57 13.62 9.89
C ALA A 68 -18.24 13.75 10.66
N TRP A 69 -17.11 13.82 9.94
CA TRP A 69 -15.79 13.99 10.52
C TRP A 69 -15.68 15.32 11.27
N LEU A 70 -16.10 16.44 10.66
CA LEU A 70 -16.15 17.76 11.33
C LEU A 70 -17.05 17.75 12.54
N ALA A 71 -18.20 17.06 12.47
CA ALA A 71 -19.12 16.98 13.59
C ALA A 71 -18.44 16.36 14.82
N LEU A 72 -17.51 15.40 14.68
CA LEU A 72 -16.88 14.70 15.81
C LEU A 72 -16.27 15.66 16.83
N ASP A 73 -15.59 16.70 16.37
CA ASP A 73 -15.10 17.81 17.16
C ASP A 73 -15.48 19.11 16.44
N PRO A 74 -16.67 19.64 16.71
CA PRO A 74 -17.20 20.77 15.97
C PRO A 74 -16.55 22.08 16.40
N SER A 75 -15.84 22.12 17.53
CA SER A 75 -15.17 23.32 18.02
C SER A 75 -13.96 23.65 17.18
N HIS A 76 -13.21 22.64 16.72
CA HIS A 76 -11.95 22.82 16.03
C HIS A 76 -12.10 22.79 14.51
N THR A 77 -11.31 23.57 13.79
CA THR A 77 -11.23 23.53 12.33
C THR A 77 -10.56 22.25 11.84
N ALA A 78 -10.72 21.91 10.56
CA ALA A 78 -9.99 20.79 9.99
C ALA A 78 -8.48 20.96 10.19
N GLU A 79 -7.94 22.13 9.88
CA GLU A 79 -6.52 22.46 10.10
C GLU A 79 -6.07 22.24 11.55
N GLU A 80 -6.80 22.76 12.53
CA GLU A 80 -6.50 22.57 13.97
C GLU A 80 -6.49 21.07 14.35
N ARG A 81 -7.39 20.29 13.76
CA ARG A 81 -7.52 18.85 14.00
C ARG A 81 -6.44 18.02 13.32
N LEU A 82 -5.98 18.45 12.15
CA LEU A 82 -4.92 17.76 11.42
C LEU A 82 -3.55 17.83 12.10
N ALA A 83 -3.40 18.65 13.15
CA ALA A 83 -2.22 18.61 14.03
C ALA A 83 -2.06 17.28 14.77
N ASP A 84 -3.17 16.56 15.05
CA ASP A 84 -3.18 15.19 15.56
C ASP A 84 -4.27 14.39 14.83
N PRO A 85 -3.95 13.80 13.66
CA PRO A 85 -4.93 13.13 12.82
C PRO A 85 -5.51 11.88 13.49
N ILE A 86 -4.71 11.16 14.28
CA ILE A 86 -5.14 9.92 14.93
C ILE A 86 -6.16 10.22 16.03
N ALA A 87 -5.90 11.22 16.89
CA ALA A 87 -6.85 11.62 17.93
C ALA A 87 -8.12 12.26 17.34
N SER A 88 -8.00 12.92 16.19
CA SER A 88 -9.10 13.57 15.48
C SER A 88 -10.09 12.60 14.82
N GLY A 89 -9.73 11.32 14.72
CA GLY A 89 -10.51 10.28 14.08
C GLY A 89 -10.10 10.07 12.64
N VAL A 90 -9.85 8.81 12.29
CA VAL A 90 -9.34 8.39 10.99
C VAL A 90 -10.45 7.68 10.24
N VAL A 91 -10.76 8.11 9.01
CA VAL A 91 -11.71 7.42 8.15
C VAL A 91 -11.22 6.01 7.88
N SER A 92 -12.09 5.00 8.03
CA SER A 92 -11.71 3.59 7.95
C SER A 92 -12.76 2.75 7.24
N HIS A 93 -12.49 1.43 7.10
CA HIS A 93 -13.43 0.44 6.58
C HIS A 93 -14.03 0.84 5.21
N THR A 94 -15.35 0.74 5.04
CA THR A 94 -16.03 1.02 3.76
C THR A 94 -15.86 2.47 3.30
N SER A 95 -15.86 3.44 4.22
CA SER A 95 -15.59 4.84 3.88
C SER A 95 -14.18 5.08 3.39
N ALA A 96 -13.17 4.44 4.01
CA ALA A 96 -11.80 4.52 3.51
C ALA A 96 -11.64 3.80 2.17
N ALA A 97 -12.30 2.65 2.00
CA ALA A 97 -12.28 1.92 0.74
C ALA A 97 -12.89 2.76 -0.40
N GLY A 98 -14.00 3.46 -0.13
CA GLY A 98 -14.60 4.41 -1.07
C GLY A 98 -13.64 5.54 -1.46
N LEU A 99 -12.94 6.15 -0.49
CA LEU A 99 -11.93 7.19 -0.76
C LEU A 99 -10.76 6.66 -1.60
N HIS A 100 -10.27 5.45 -1.31
CA HIS A 100 -9.21 4.79 -2.10
C HIS A 100 -9.69 4.22 -3.44
N ARG A 101 -11.00 4.29 -3.70
CA ARG A 101 -11.67 3.67 -4.86
C ARG A 101 -11.37 2.16 -4.92
N LEU A 102 -11.54 1.48 -3.80
CA LEU A 102 -11.31 0.04 -3.62
C LEU A 102 -12.65 -0.70 -3.58
N GLY A 103 -12.87 -1.54 -4.58
CA GLY A 103 -14.08 -2.34 -4.68
C GLY A 103 -15.34 -1.49 -4.91
N ASP A 104 -16.48 -2.19 -4.98
CA ASP A 104 -17.81 -1.60 -4.97
C ASP A 104 -18.48 -1.97 -3.65
N LEU A 105 -18.17 -1.20 -2.61
CA LEU A 105 -18.67 -1.39 -1.26
C LEU A 105 -19.76 -0.37 -0.97
N LEU A 106 -20.83 -0.80 -0.30
CA LEU A 106 -21.85 0.09 0.21
C LEU A 106 -21.29 0.94 1.36
N ASP A 107 -20.94 2.19 1.06
CA ASP A 107 -20.52 3.21 2.03
C ASP A 107 -21.71 4.10 2.45
N ASP A 108 -22.80 3.47 2.92
CA ASP A 108 -24.05 4.18 3.25
C ASP A 108 -23.92 5.07 4.50
N ARG A 109 -22.90 4.83 5.34
CA ARG A 109 -22.68 5.53 6.60
C ARG A 109 -21.19 5.80 6.80
N PRO A 110 -20.83 7.06 7.12
CA PRO A 110 -19.46 7.39 7.51
C PRO A 110 -18.91 6.47 8.61
N GLU A 111 -17.79 5.81 8.31
CA GLU A 111 -17.05 4.94 9.22
C GLU A 111 -15.73 5.60 9.62
N ILE A 112 -15.54 5.78 10.93
CA ILE A 112 -14.38 6.49 11.49
C ILE A 112 -13.84 5.73 12.71
N THR A 113 -12.54 5.47 12.71
CA THR A 113 -11.79 4.88 13.82
C THR A 113 -11.24 5.95 14.75
N LEU A 114 -11.38 5.74 16.06
CA LEU A 114 -10.81 6.58 17.12
C LEU A 114 -10.02 5.72 18.12
N PRO A 115 -8.93 6.25 18.73
CA PRO A 115 -8.16 5.52 19.74
C PRO A 115 -8.93 5.33 21.06
N HIS A 116 -9.92 6.18 21.32
CA HIS A 116 -10.72 6.17 22.54
C HIS A 116 -12.21 6.04 22.26
N ARG A 117 -12.95 5.55 23.25
CA ARG A 117 -14.41 5.44 23.15
C ARG A 117 -15.03 6.84 23.06
N LYS A 118 -15.88 7.05 22.05
CA LYS A 118 -16.71 8.24 21.91
C LYS A 118 -18.17 7.83 21.91
N GLN A 119 -19.05 8.72 22.38
CA GLN A 119 -20.49 8.43 22.39
C GLN A 119 -20.97 8.22 20.95
N THR A 120 -21.73 7.14 20.74
CA THR A 120 -22.33 6.82 19.44
C THR A 120 -23.19 7.99 18.96
N ARG A 121 -23.00 8.37 17.70
CA ARG A 121 -23.81 9.38 17.03
C ARG A 121 -24.63 8.72 15.94
N ARG A 122 -25.89 9.13 15.83
CA ARG A 122 -26.79 8.59 14.81
C ARG A 122 -26.21 8.90 13.42
N GLY A 123 -26.13 7.90 12.55
CA GLY A 123 -25.65 8.06 11.18
C GLY A 123 -24.15 7.95 10.99
N ILE A 124 -23.36 7.75 12.06
CA ILE A 124 -21.90 7.55 11.98
C ILE A 124 -21.57 6.23 12.67
N ARG A 125 -20.78 5.37 12.01
CA ARG A 125 -20.20 4.19 12.65
C ARG A 125 -18.84 4.55 13.22
N LEU A 126 -18.68 4.36 14.53
CA LEU A 126 -17.44 4.65 15.23
C LEU A 126 -16.77 3.34 15.65
N HIS A 127 -15.55 3.16 15.17
CA HIS A 127 -14.69 2.05 15.52
C HIS A 127 -13.69 2.49 16.59
N ARG A 128 -13.27 1.55 17.43
CA ARG A 128 -12.28 1.81 18.47
C ARG A 128 -11.06 0.94 18.24
N LEU A 129 -9.96 1.58 17.89
CA LEU A 129 -8.70 0.92 17.60
C LEU A 129 -7.57 1.94 17.71
N THR A 130 -6.46 1.53 18.31
CA THR A 130 -5.24 2.36 18.31
C THR A 130 -4.54 2.15 16.98
N LEU A 131 -4.41 3.24 16.22
CA LEU A 131 -3.68 3.27 14.96
C LEU A 131 -2.28 3.86 15.21
N THR A 132 -1.31 3.44 14.43
CA THR A 132 0.02 4.05 14.37
C THR A 132 0.10 5.05 13.20
N ASP A 133 1.15 5.87 13.14
CA ASP A 133 1.35 6.79 12.02
C ASP A 133 1.47 6.05 10.68
N SER A 134 1.99 4.81 10.67
CA SER A 134 2.08 3.97 9.48
C SER A 134 0.73 3.42 9.01
N ASP A 135 -0.29 3.39 9.88
CA ASP A 135 -1.64 2.97 9.53
C ASP A 135 -2.45 4.09 8.84
N VAL A 136 -1.93 5.32 8.82
CA VAL A 136 -2.69 6.51 8.42
C VAL A 136 -2.04 7.21 7.22
N THR A 137 -2.89 7.60 6.27
CA THR A 137 -2.54 8.44 5.12
C THR A 137 -3.60 9.54 4.94
N PHE A 138 -3.41 10.43 3.97
CA PHE A 138 -4.35 11.49 3.64
C PHE A 138 -4.96 11.25 2.27
N VAL A 139 -6.30 11.21 2.20
CA VAL A 139 -7.06 11.13 0.95
C VAL A 139 -8.07 12.26 0.92
N ASP A 140 -8.01 13.09 -0.10
CA ASP A 140 -8.88 14.27 -0.29
C ASP A 140 -8.97 15.20 0.94
N GLY A 141 -7.86 15.28 1.68
CA GLY A 141 -7.68 16.07 2.90
C GLY A 141 -8.16 15.41 4.20
N LEU A 142 -8.72 14.20 4.13
CA LEU A 142 -9.16 13.46 5.32
C LEU A 142 -8.07 12.48 5.79
N PRO A 143 -7.81 12.40 7.10
CA PRO A 143 -6.99 11.32 7.65
C PRO A 143 -7.75 10.01 7.44
N THR A 144 -7.12 9.06 6.76
CA THR A 144 -7.74 7.82 6.27
C THR A 144 -6.79 6.66 6.52
N THR A 145 -7.29 5.47 6.83
CA THR A 145 -6.43 4.28 6.95
C THR A 145 -5.71 4.01 5.63
N THR A 146 -4.49 3.48 5.68
CA THR A 146 -3.78 3.00 4.48
C THR A 146 -4.60 1.95 3.75
N VAL A 147 -4.30 1.69 2.48
CA VAL A 147 -5.03 0.72 1.67
C VAL A 147 -5.00 -0.67 2.33
N GLU A 148 -3.81 -1.10 2.76
CA GLU A 148 -3.58 -2.39 3.40
C GLU A 148 -4.32 -2.50 4.72
N ARG A 149 -4.28 -1.44 5.53
CA ARG A 149 -5.02 -1.39 6.78
C ARG A 149 -6.53 -1.42 6.55
N THR A 150 -7.01 -0.71 5.54
CA THR A 150 -8.43 -0.67 5.16
C THR A 150 -8.92 -2.07 4.78
N VAL A 151 -8.15 -2.81 3.98
CA VAL A 151 -8.47 -4.20 3.61
C VAL A 151 -8.52 -5.10 4.84
N ALA A 152 -7.55 -4.96 5.76
CA ALA A 152 -7.53 -5.73 6.99
C ALA A 152 -8.73 -5.43 7.89
N ASP A 153 -9.09 -4.14 8.04
CA ASP A 153 -10.24 -3.68 8.80
C ASP A 153 -11.55 -4.27 8.23
N LEU A 154 -11.74 -4.24 6.91
CA LEU A 154 -12.90 -4.85 6.24
C LEU A 154 -12.99 -6.36 6.50
N LEU A 155 -11.87 -7.08 6.38
CA LEU A 155 -11.84 -8.52 6.64
C LEU A 155 -12.11 -8.85 8.12
N CYS A 156 -11.63 -8.00 9.05
CA CYS A 156 -11.91 -8.13 10.48
C CYS A 156 -13.40 -7.91 10.79
N ASP A 157 -14.01 -6.91 10.13
CA ASP A 157 -15.43 -6.56 10.30
C ASP A 157 -16.40 -7.61 9.72
N GLY A 158 -15.86 -8.64 9.05
CA GLY A 158 -16.61 -9.80 8.59
C GLY A 158 -17.19 -9.65 7.18
N HIS A 159 -16.61 -8.76 6.36
CA HIS A 159 -16.90 -8.76 4.93
C HIS A 159 -16.53 -10.10 4.29
N ASP A 160 -17.27 -10.46 3.24
CA ASP A 160 -17.09 -11.72 2.52
C ASP A 160 -15.65 -11.88 1.97
N PRO A 161 -14.92 -12.95 2.34
CA PRO A 161 -13.54 -13.15 1.92
C PRO A 161 -13.34 -13.22 0.41
N GLU A 162 -14.30 -13.76 -0.35
CA GLU A 162 -14.20 -13.81 -1.81
C GLU A 162 -14.27 -12.40 -2.41
N HIS A 163 -15.19 -11.56 -1.92
CA HIS A 163 -15.25 -10.16 -2.32
C HIS A 163 -13.99 -9.39 -1.90
N ILE A 164 -13.46 -9.61 -0.69
CA ILE A 164 -12.20 -8.98 -0.26
C ILE A 164 -11.03 -9.45 -1.13
N ALA A 165 -10.96 -10.72 -1.51
CA ALA A 165 -9.97 -11.24 -2.44
C ALA A 165 -10.03 -10.55 -3.80
N GLN A 166 -11.24 -10.25 -4.32
CA GLN A 166 -11.40 -9.46 -5.55
C GLN A 166 -10.83 -8.05 -5.38
N ILE A 167 -11.13 -7.37 -4.27
CA ILE A 167 -10.60 -6.03 -3.97
C ILE A 167 -9.07 -6.06 -3.92
N ILE A 168 -8.49 -7.04 -3.21
CA ILE A 168 -7.04 -7.24 -3.14
C ILE A 168 -6.48 -7.45 -4.54
N GLY A 169 -7.05 -8.36 -5.32
CA GLY A 169 -6.58 -8.66 -6.66
C GLY A 169 -6.59 -7.44 -7.59
N GLN A 170 -7.65 -6.61 -7.54
CA GLN A 170 -7.71 -5.37 -8.30
C GLN A 170 -6.70 -4.33 -7.80
N GLY A 171 -6.53 -4.21 -6.48
CA GLY A 171 -5.56 -3.28 -5.89
C GLY A 171 -4.11 -3.65 -6.21
N VAL A 172 -3.77 -4.94 -6.18
CA VAL A 172 -2.46 -5.46 -6.60
C VAL A 172 -2.20 -5.19 -8.08
N ARG A 173 -3.18 -5.45 -8.96
CA ARG A 173 -3.04 -5.16 -10.41
C ARG A 173 -2.86 -3.66 -10.69
N ARG A 174 -3.49 -2.80 -9.89
CA ARG A 174 -3.34 -1.34 -9.97
C ARG A 174 -2.05 -0.83 -9.32
N GLY A 175 -1.30 -1.67 -8.61
CA GLY A 175 -0.09 -1.28 -7.88
C GLY A 175 -0.36 -0.41 -6.64
N VAL A 176 -1.58 -0.43 -6.09
CA VAL A 176 -1.96 0.36 -4.91
C VAL A 176 -1.95 -0.44 -3.60
N ILE A 177 -1.74 -1.76 -3.69
CA ILE A 177 -1.59 -2.66 -2.54
C ILE A 177 -0.18 -3.24 -2.53
N ASN A 178 0.53 -3.03 -1.43
CA ASN A 178 1.74 -3.78 -1.11
C ASN A 178 1.38 -5.07 -0.35
N VAL A 179 1.64 -6.22 -0.98
CA VAL A 179 1.34 -7.56 -0.45
C VAL A 179 2.08 -7.84 0.87
N THR A 180 3.31 -7.32 1.02
CA THR A 180 4.11 -7.52 2.23
C THR A 180 3.54 -6.74 3.41
N ASP A 181 3.15 -5.48 3.19
CA ASP A 181 2.55 -4.64 4.23
C ASP A 181 1.15 -5.16 4.58
N LEU A 182 0.39 -5.62 3.58
CA LEU A 182 -0.90 -6.28 3.80
C LEU A 182 -0.77 -7.52 4.69
N ALA A 183 0.25 -8.35 4.48
CA ALA A 183 0.49 -9.53 5.31
C ALA A 183 0.67 -9.17 6.78
N VAL A 184 1.37 -8.07 7.09
CA VAL A 184 1.55 -7.58 8.48
C VAL A 184 0.20 -7.24 9.11
N HIS A 185 -0.69 -6.55 8.40
CA HIS A 185 -2.01 -6.20 8.92
C HIS A 185 -2.97 -7.39 9.01
N LEU A 186 -2.80 -8.42 8.18
CA LEU A 186 -3.61 -9.63 8.18
C LEU A 186 -3.15 -10.69 9.20
N GLU A 187 -1.93 -10.58 9.73
CA GLU A 187 -1.38 -11.49 10.76
C GLU A 187 -2.37 -11.77 11.91
N PRO A 188 -3.02 -10.76 12.55
CA PRO A 188 -3.93 -11.01 13.66
C PRO A 188 -5.18 -11.81 13.27
N SER A 189 -5.54 -11.79 11.99
CA SER A 189 -6.74 -12.44 11.44
C SER A 189 -6.46 -13.80 10.78
N ALA A 190 -5.20 -14.14 10.51
CA ALA A 190 -4.80 -15.36 9.80
C ALA A 190 -5.47 -16.61 10.36
N ARG A 191 -5.41 -16.80 11.69
CA ARG A 191 -5.96 -17.98 12.37
C ARG A 191 -7.48 -18.09 12.26
N ARG A 192 -8.20 -16.97 12.20
CA ARG A 192 -9.66 -16.95 12.03
C ARG A 192 -10.08 -17.55 10.68
N TYR A 193 -9.22 -17.40 9.67
CA TYR A 193 -9.43 -17.91 8.31
C TYR A 193 -8.68 -19.23 8.04
N GLY A 194 -8.23 -19.92 9.09
CA GLY A 194 -7.59 -21.23 8.97
C GLY A 194 -6.14 -21.19 8.45
N GLN A 195 -5.51 -20.02 8.41
CA GLN A 195 -4.16 -19.83 7.89
C GLN A 195 -3.12 -19.74 9.02
N ALA A 196 -1.87 -20.06 8.71
CA ALA A 196 -0.81 -20.13 9.70
C ALA A 196 -0.37 -18.74 10.19
N ASP A 197 -0.24 -17.80 9.27
CA ASP A 197 0.26 -16.43 9.45
C ASP A 197 -0.34 -15.50 8.37
N GLY A 198 -0.01 -14.22 8.46
CA GLY A 198 -0.44 -13.17 7.55
C GLY A 198 -0.07 -13.45 6.08
N PRO A 199 1.19 -13.81 5.76
CA PRO A 199 1.58 -14.19 4.41
C PRO A 199 0.75 -15.34 3.82
N ALA A 200 0.52 -16.41 4.59
CA ALA A 200 -0.33 -17.52 4.16
C ALA A 200 -1.78 -17.08 3.90
N LEU A 201 -2.30 -16.14 4.70
CA LEU A 201 -3.62 -15.57 4.46
C LEU A 201 -3.68 -14.71 3.19
N VAL A 202 -2.65 -13.91 2.92
CA VAL A 202 -2.58 -13.15 1.67
C VAL A 202 -2.49 -14.09 0.47
N GLU A 203 -1.65 -15.12 0.54
CA GLU A 203 -1.55 -16.12 -0.54
C GLU A 203 -2.89 -16.83 -0.78
N HIS A 204 -3.57 -17.24 0.29
CA HIS A 204 -4.90 -17.86 0.20
C HIS A 204 -5.92 -16.94 -0.49
N LEU A 205 -5.99 -15.66 -0.10
CA LEU A 205 -6.91 -14.69 -0.71
C LEU A 205 -6.56 -14.43 -2.18
N LEU A 206 -5.27 -14.34 -2.52
CA LEU A 206 -4.83 -14.20 -3.91
C LEU A 206 -5.15 -15.45 -4.74
N ASP A 207 -5.10 -16.64 -4.15
CA ASP A 207 -5.43 -17.89 -4.84
C ASP A 207 -6.91 -17.94 -5.26
N LEU A 208 -7.82 -17.41 -4.43
CA LEU A 208 -9.25 -17.31 -4.74
C LEU A 208 -9.54 -16.53 -6.04
N VAL A 209 -8.63 -15.63 -6.44
CA VAL A 209 -8.74 -14.81 -7.66
C VAL A 209 -7.71 -15.18 -8.73
N GLY A 210 -6.99 -16.30 -8.56
CA GLY A 210 -5.99 -16.77 -9.51
C GLY A 210 -4.72 -15.92 -9.59
N LEU A 211 -4.40 -15.17 -8.53
CA LEU A 211 -3.23 -14.30 -8.44
C LEU A 211 -2.18 -14.80 -7.44
N SER A 212 -2.35 -16.00 -6.87
CA SER A 212 -1.29 -16.62 -6.07
C SER A 212 -0.05 -16.90 -6.93
N PRO A 213 1.16 -16.96 -6.34
CA PRO A 213 2.36 -17.34 -7.09
C PRO A 213 2.18 -18.67 -7.84
N THR A 214 1.53 -19.64 -7.21
CA THR A 214 1.23 -20.96 -7.80
C THR A 214 0.26 -20.86 -8.97
N ALA A 215 -0.80 -20.05 -8.86
CA ALA A 215 -1.75 -19.83 -9.94
C ALA A 215 -1.10 -19.08 -11.12
N LEU A 216 -0.32 -18.04 -10.84
CA LEU A 216 0.41 -17.29 -11.87
C LEU A 216 1.43 -18.14 -12.61
N VAL A 217 2.18 -19.00 -11.90
CA VAL A 217 3.11 -19.95 -12.53
C VAL A 217 2.35 -20.92 -13.44
N ARG A 218 1.20 -21.44 -12.98
CA ARG A 218 0.37 -22.36 -13.77
C ARG A 218 -0.19 -21.67 -15.02
N ASP A 219 -0.71 -20.46 -14.88
CA ASP A 219 -1.26 -19.69 -15.99
C ASP A 219 -0.17 -19.29 -16.99
N LEU A 220 1.01 -18.88 -16.49
CA LEU A 220 2.17 -18.61 -17.32
C LEU A 220 2.58 -19.86 -18.09
N ALA A 221 2.74 -21.01 -17.43
CA ALA A 221 3.11 -22.27 -18.07
C ALA A 221 2.10 -22.71 -19.15
N ASN A 222 0.82 -22.42 -18.95
CA ASN A 222 -0.25 -22.72 -19.91
C ASN A 222 -0.39 -21.68 -21.04
N SER A 223 0.17 -20.49 -20.87
CA SER A 223 0.20 -19.46 -21.91
C SER A 223 1.03 -19.90 -23.13
N GLY A 224 0.78 -19.29 -24.31
CA GLY A 224 1.58 -19.57 -25.51
C GLY A 224 3.06 -19.29 -25.29
N ALA A 225 3.37 -18.15 -24.67
CA ALA A 225 4.74 -17.76 -24.32
C ALA A 225 5.40 -18.73 -23.33
N GLY A 226 4.66 -19.21 -22.31
CA GLY A 226 5.19 -20.19 -21.37
C GLY A 226 5.43 -21.56 -21.99
N ARG A 227 4.55 -22.01 -22.88
CA ARG A 227 4.76 -23.25 -23.64
C ARG A 227 5.99 -23.16 -24.54
N GLU A 228 6.22 -22.01 -25.19
CA GLU A 228 7.44 -21.77 -25.97
C GLU A 228 8.68 -21.75 -25.09
N LEU A 229 8.63 -21.13 -23.90
CA LEU A 229 9.72 -21.12 -22.92
C LEU A 229 10.07 -22.53 -22.42
N VAL A 230 9.05 -23.33 -22.08
CA VAL A 230 9.22 -24.71 -21.62
C VAL A 230 9.72 -25.60 -22.76
N ALA A 231 9.17 -25.47 -23.97
CA ALA A 231 9.58 -26.24 -25.15
C ALA A 231 10.99 -25.90 -25.63
N ALA A 232 11.43 -24.65 -25.44
CA ALA A 232 12.79 -24.23 -25.75
C ALA A 232 13.84 -24.85 -24.82
N GLY A 233 13.45 -25.47 -23.69
CA GLY A 233 14.39 -26.12 -22.75
C GLY A 233 15.44 -25.19 -22.14
N HIS A 234 15.29 -23.87 -22.34
CA HIS A 234 16.30 -22.88 -22.02
C HIS A 234 15.97 -22.18 -20.70
N TYR A 235 16.39 -22.76 -19.58
CA TYR A 235 16.51 -22.03 -18.31
C TYR A 235 17.49 -20.84 -18.41
N ALA A 236 18.34 -20.78 -19.45
CA ALA A 236 19.16 -19.63 -19.79
C ALA A 236 18.38 -18.44 -20.40
N GLY A 237 17.12 -18.67 -20.83
CA GLY A 237 16.23 -17.66 -21.41
C GLY A 237 15.39 -16.90 -20.38
N ALA A 238 15.59 -17.14 -19.07
CA ALA A 238 14.91 -16.38 -18.02
C ALA A 238 15.15 -14.87 -18.19
N ALA A 239 16.34 -14.45 -18.63
CA ALA A 239 16.65 -13.06 -18.94
C ALA A 239 15.79 -12.52 -20.11
N SER A 240 15.64 -13.26 -21.21
CA SER A 240 14.79 -12.85 -22.33
C SER A 240 13.30 -12.87 -22.00
N ALA A 241 12.85 -13.77 -21.13
CA ALA A 241 11.49 -13.81 -20.62
C ALA A 241 11.20 -12.60 -19.72
N ILE A 242 12.15 -12.22 -18.87
CA ILE A 242 12.11 -10.99 -18.07
C ILE A 242 12.07 -9.76 -18.98
N THR A 243 12.86 -9.72 -20.05
CA THR A 243 12.82 -8.62 -21.04
C THR A 243 11.49 -8.57 -21.78
N ALA A 244 10.93 -9.70 -22.20
CA ALA A 244 9.65 -9.77 -22.89
C ALA A 244 8.47 -9.38 -21.99
N ILE A 245 8.51 -9.78 -20.71
CA ILE A 245 7.51 -9.38 -19.70
C ILE A 245 7.65 -7.89 -19.38
N SER A 246 8.87 -7.36 -19.28
CA SER A 246 9.17 -5.93 -19.11
C SER A 246 8.68 -5.10 -20.30
N ASP A 247 8.89 -5.56 -21.53
CA ASP A 247 8.42 -4.89 -22.75
C ASP A 247 6.89 -4.96 -22.89
N ALA A 248 6.28 -6.09 -22.52
CA ALA A 248 4.82 -6.22 -22.49
C ALA A 248 4.19 -5.29 -21.44
N LEU A 249 4.79 -5.20 -20.24
CA LEU A 249 4.35 -4.30 -19.17
C LEU A 249 4.49 -2.82 -19.54
N SER A 250 5.57 -2.43 -20.21
CA SER A 250 5.77 -1.05 -20.67
C SER A 250 4.84 -0.66 -21.82
N THR A 251 4.41 -1.62 -22.65
CA THR A 251 3.42 -1.41 -23.72
C THR A 251 1.99 -1.34 -23.19
N LEU A 252 1.65 -2.14 -22.18
CA LEU A 252 0.31 -2.15 -21.55
C LEU A 252 0.11 -1.02 -20.54
N MET A 253 1.18 -0.48 -19.95
CA MET A 253 1.16 0.60 -18.96
C MET A 253 2.25 1.65 -19.22
N PRO A 254 2.07 2.57 -20.18
CA PRO A 254 3.06 3.60 -20.47
C PRO A 254 3.19 4.58 -19.29
N GLY A 255 4.36 4.60 -18.64
CA GLY A 255 4.73 5.58 -17.60
C GLY A 255 5.00 5.04 -16.19
N MET A 256 4.84 3.73 -15.95
CA MET A 256 5.09 3.11 -14.63
C MET A 256 6.58 2.82 -14.34
N LEU A 257 7.44 2.76 -15.37
CA LEU A 257 8.90 2.74 -15.19
C LEU A 257 9.40 4.18 -15.27
N GLY A 258 9.31 4.88 -14.14
CA GLY A 258 9.82 6.23 -13.98
C GLY A 258 11.29 6.32 -14.37
N GLN A 259 11.62 7.40 -15.06
CA GLN A 259 12.97 7.83 -15.42
C GLN A 259 13.77 8.17 -14.15
N ASP A 260 14.19 7.18 -13.37
CA ASP A 260 15.18 7.41 -12.33
C ASP A 260 16.11 6.20 -12.17
N LYS A 261 17.40 6.44 -12.43
CA LYS A 261 18.46 5.42 -12.54
C LYS A 261 18.90 4.84 -11.19
N THR A 262 18.04 4.80 -10.17
CA THR A 262 18.44 4.42 -8.81
C THR A 262 17.55 3.38 -8.13
N SER A 263 16.54 2.81 -8.81
CA SER A 263 15.75 1.70 -8.26
C SER A 263 16.37 0.32 -8.59
N THR A 264 17.54 0.05 -8.04
CA THR A 264 18.12 -1.30 -8.00
C THR A 264 17.49 -2.19 -6.91
N ASN A 265 16.64 -1.63 -6.04
CA ASN A 265 16.00 -2.37 -4.94
C ASN A 265 14.67 -3.05 -5.30
N SER A 266 13.94 -2.64 -6.36
CA SER A 266 12.71 -3.36 -6.76
C SER A 266 13.02 -4.62 -7.58
N LEU A 267 14.08 -4.58 -8.41
CA LEU A 267 14.56 -5.74 -9.17
C LEU A 267 15.21 -6.79 -8.27
N ALA A 268 15.89 -6.38 -7.18
CA ALA A 268 16.47 -7.30 -6.21
C ALA A 268 15.39 -8.09 -5.45
N GLY A 269 14.28 -7.45 -5.07
CA GLY A 269 13.14 -8.12 -4.44
C GLY A 269 12.43 -9.12 -5.37
N VAL A 270 12.29 -8.76 -6.66
CA VAL A 270 11.78 -9.67 -7.69
C VAL A 270 12.75 -10.84 -7.94
N LEU A 271 14.08 -10.60 -7.94
CA LEU A 271 15.09 -11.65 -8.07
C LEU A 271 15.12 -12.60 -6.87
N GLU A 272 14.96 -12.10 -5.64
CA GLU A 272 14.90 -12.94 -4.44
C GLU A 272 13.58 -13.74 -4.37
N GLY A 273 12.47 -13.13 -4.77
CA GLY A 273 11.22 -13.86 -5.01
C GLY A 273 11.42 -14.99 -6.02
N PHE A 274 12.16 -14.73 -7.10
CA PHE A 274 12.50 -15.73 -8.10
C PHE A 274 13.44 -16.83 -7.60
N LYS A 275 14.45 -16.53 -6.77
CA LYS A 275 15.32 -17.56 -6.15
C LYS A 275 14.53 -18.46 -5.21
N THR A 276 13.56 -17.91 -4.50
CA THR A 276 12.68 -18.65 -3.59
C THR A 276 11.77 -19.59 -4.40
N ILE A 277 11.18 -19.08 -5.49
CA ILE A 277 10.39 -19.88 -6.45
C ILE A 277 11.27 -20.95 -7.13
N GLN A 278 12.52 -20.64 -7.48
CA GLN A 278 13.50 -21.58 -8.04
C GLN A 278 13.82 -22.72 -7.08
N ALA A 279 13.99 -22.44 -5.78
CA ALA A 279 14.21 -23.46 -4.75
C ALA A 279 12.97 -24.37 -4.55
N GLN A 280 11.76 -23.78 -4.59
CA GLN A 280 10.49 -24.52 -4.52
C GLN A 280 10.24 -25.38 -5.78
N MET A 281 10.62 -24.90 -6.97
CA MET A 281 10.58 -25.65 -8.22
C MET A 281 11.58 -26.82 -8.22
N ALA A 282 12.80 -26.62 -7.71
CA ALA A 282 13.80 -27.68 -7.60
C ALA A 282 13.35 -28.83 -6.66
N MET A 283 12.65 -28.49 -5.56
CA MET A 283 12.09 -29.49 -4.64
C MET A 283 10.90 -30.26 -5.20
N SER A 284 10.06 -29.63 -6.03
CA SER A 284 8.83 -30.24 -6.58
C SER A 284 9.09 -31.13 -7.81
N VAL A 285 10.23 -30.96 -8.49
CA VAL A 285 10.68 -31.82 -9.60
C VAL A 285 11.32 -33.14 -9.11
N ALA A 286 11.62 -33.27 -7.82
CA ALA A 286 12.27 -34.46 -7.23
C ALA A 286 11.30 -35.58 -6.77
N LEU A 287 10.10 -35.69 -7.35
CA LEU A 287 9.18 -36.83 -7.14
C LEU A 287 9.29 -37.84 -8.31
N PRO A 288 9.33 -39.17 -8.04
CA PRO A 288 9.92 -40.19 -8.92
C PRO A 288 9.06 -40.62 -10.12
N GLN A 289 8.17 -39.75 -10.63
CA GLN A 289 7.23 -40.12 -11.69
C GLN A 289 7.83 -40.05 -13.12
N PHE A 290 9.10 -39.68 -13.26
CA PHE A 290 9.82 -39.66 -14.55
C PHE A 290 10.86 -40.79 -14.71
N ALA A 291 10.70 -41.91 -13.99
CA ALA A 291 11.60 -43.07 -14.14
C ALA A 291 11.33 -43.93 -15.39
N SER A 292 10.39 -43.58 -16.26
CA SER A 292 10.08 -44.37 -17.46
C SER A 292 10.06 -43.54 -18.74
N MET A 293 11.19 -42.96 -19.12
CA MET A 293 11.42 -42.60 -20.52
C MET A 293 12.92 -42.55 -20.85
N ASN A 294 13.36 -43.66 -21.43
CA ASN A 294 14.41 -43.81 -22.43
C ASN A 294 15.88 -43.52 -22.08
N THR A 295 16.64 -44.60 -22.14
CA THR A 295 18.00 -44.88 -21.68
C THR A 295 19.12 -44.34 -22.59
N ALA A 296 18.95 -43.15 -23.19
CA ALA A 296 19.95 -42.59 -24.11
C ALA A 296 20.40 -41.15 -23.79
N GLY A 297 19.71 -40.43 -22.89
CA GLY A 297 20.11 -39.07 -22.47
C GLY A 297 21.07 -39.01 -21.27
N PHE A 298 21.21 -40.10 -20.51
CA PHE A 298 21.90 -40.07 -19.21
C PHE A 298 23.44 -40.08 -19.30
N ARG A 299 24.03 -40.30 -20.49
CA ARG A 299 25.50 -40.31 -20.66
C ARG A 299 26.12 -38.96 -21.02
N VAL A 300 25.33 -37.90 -21.16
CA VAL A 300 25.86 -36.54 -21.40
C VAL A 300 25.77 -35.66 -20.16
N ALA A 301 24.95 -36.01 -19.16
CA ALA A 301 24.77 -35.20 -17.95
C ALA A 301 25.79 -35.46 -16.82
N THR A 302 26.59 -36.53 -16.89
CA THR A 302 27.63 -36.81 -15.87
C THR A 302 29.00 -36.18 -16.18
N ALA A 303 29.14 -35.41 -17.26
CA ALA A 303 30.40 -34.74 -17.62
C ALA A 303 30.45 -33.24 -17.25
N ALA A 304 29.37 -32.70 -16.65
CA ALA A 304 29.31 -31.30 -16.22
C ALA A 304 29.23 -31.14 -14.69
N TRP A 305 29.45 -32.22 -13.94
CA TRP A 305 29.41 -32.19 -12.48
C TRP A 305 30.68 -32.80 -11.89
N GLU A 306 31.72 -31.98 -11.79
CA GLU A 306 32.73 -32.12 -10.73
C GLU A 306 32.74 -30.84 -9.90
N PRO A 307 32.60 -30.92 -8.57
CA PRO A 307 32.79 -29.80 -7.68
C PRO A 307 34.30 -29.54 -7.57
N SER A 308 34.75 -28.31 -7.90
CA SER A 308 36.13 -27.89 -7.67
C SER A 308 36.40 -27.82 -6.16
N VAL A 309 36.82 -28.95 -5.59
CA VAL A 309 37.56 -29.01 -4.33
C VAL A 309 39.04 -28.96 -4.71
N THR A 310 39.72 -27.85 -4.45
CA THR A 310 41.18 -27.86 -4.38
C THR A 310 41.63 -27.28 -3.05
N VAL A 311 42.04 -28.22 -2.21
CA VAL A 311 42.79 -28.07 -0.98
C VAL A 311 44.05 -27.25 -1.27
N ALA A 312 44.15 -26.06 -0.66
CA ALA A 312 45.42 -25.40 -0.46
C ALA A 312 46.07 -25.97 0.81
N GLN A 313 47.06 -26.85 0.64
CA GLN A 313 48.03 -27.17 1.69
C GLN A 313 49.43 -27.27 1.08
N HIS A 314 50.36 -26.56 1.73
CA HIS A 314 51.83 -26.54 1.57
C HIS A 314 52.45 -25.55 0.58
N ALA A 315 52.53 -24.30 1.02
CA ALA A 315 53.83 -23.65 1.21
C ALA A 315 53.84 -23.01 2.60
N ALA A 316 54.39 -23.73 3.58
CA ALA A 316 54.77 -23.17 4.86
C ALA A 316 56.06 -22.38 4.67
N SER A 317 56.03 -21.05 4.81
CA SER A 317 57.09 -20.31 5.49
C SER A 317 56.60 -18.91 5.86
N ASP A 318 56.82 -18.58 7.12
CA ASP A 318 57.04 -17.24 7.65
C ASP A 318 55.87 -16.28 7.94
N VAL A 319 55.68 -16.16 9.26
CA VAL A 319 55.60 -14.92 10.03
C VAL A 319 54.24 -14.25 10.10
N GLY A 320 53.58 -14.51 11.23
CA GLY A 320 53.48 -13.46 12.25
C GLY A 320 52.26 -12.55 12.15
N THR A 321 51.19 -12.96 12.82
CA THR A 321 50.31 -12.11 13.63
C THR A 321 50.87 -10.73 13.99
N ARG A 322 50.16 -9.67 13.60
CA ARG A 322 49.72 -8.51 14.41
C ARG A 322 48.97 -7.55 13.48
N SER A 323 47.68 -7.29 13.71
CA SER A 323 47.13 -6.36 14.71
C SER A 323 47.17 -4.90 14.24
N THR A 324 46.07 -4.19 14.50
CA THR A 324 45.90 -2.72 14.43
C THR A 324 45.89 -2.12 13.02
N ALA A 325 45.21 -1.05 12.67
CA ALA A 325 44.10 -0.25 13.20
C ALA A 325 43.93 0.86 12.13
N GLN A 326 42.73 1.46 12.04
CA GLN A 326 42.53 2.82 11.52
C GLN A 326 42.82 3.11 10.04
N ALA A 327 41.76 3.47 9.30
CA ALA A 327 41.81 4.58 8.35
C ALA A 327 40.43 5.26 8.29
N VAL A 328 40.27 6.25 9.17
CA VAL A 328 39.31 7.36 9.07
C VAL A 328 40.04 8.53 8.40
N ALA A 329 39.29 9.34 7.65
CA ALA A 329 39.60 10.66 7.06
C ALA A 329 40.23 10.64 5.64
N ALA A 330 39.51 11.03 4.58
CA ALA A 330 39.06 12.39 4.18
C ALA A 330 40.20 13.17 3.48
N VAL A 331 40.13 13.34 2.14
CA VAL A 331 39.54 14.49 1.39
C VAL A 331 40.44 15.74 1.38
N MET A 332 40.91 16.04 0.16
CA MET A 332 41.20 17.36 -0.45
C MET A 332 42.11 18.37 0.28
N HIS A 333 43.27 18.68 -0.31
CA HIS A 333 43.56 20.03 -0.86
C HIS A 333 44.91 20.09 -1.61
N SER A 334 44.85 20.62 -2.84
CA SER A 334 45.74 21.60 -3.51
C SER A 334 47.26 21.53 -3.31
N ASP A 335 48.02 21.37 -4.40
CA ASP A 335 48.72 22.47 -5.09
C ASP A 335 49.78 21.91 -6.08
N GLU A 336 49.71 22.35 -7.33
CA GLU A 336 50.83 22.46 -8.28
C GLU A 336 51.86 23.50 -7.75
N PRO A 337 53.12 23.66 -8.27
CA PRO A 337 53.52 23.47 -9.67
C PRO A 337 54.98 23.00 -9.92
N GLU A 338 55.35 22.97 -11.22
CA GLU A 338 56.71 23.06 -11.82
C GLU A 338 57.72 21.93 -11.49
N GLY A 339 58.53 21.43 -12.41
CA GLY A 339 58.89 21.83 -13.76
C GLY A 339 60.12 21.01 -14.19
N ASP A 340 60.32 20.97 -15.51
CA ASP A 340 61.55 20.68 -16.27
C ASP A 340 62.35 19.37 -16.08
N GLU A 341 62.61 18.80 -17.27
CA GLU A 341 63.53 17.72 -17.67
C GLU A 341 63.13 16.25 -17.48
#